data_AF-A0A6J6NA93-F1
#
_entry.id   AF-A0A6J6NA93-F1
#
_cell.length_a   1.000
_cell.length_b   1.000
_cell.length_c   1.000
_cell.angle_alpha   90.00
_cell.angle_beta   90.00
_cell.angle_gamma   90.00
#
_symmetry.space_group_name_H-M   'P 1'
#
loop_
_entity.id
_entity.type
_entity.pdbx_description
1 polymer ?
#
loop_
_entity_poly.entity_id
_entity_poly.type
_entity_poly.pdbx_seq_one_letter_code
_entity_poly.pdbx_strand_id
1 'polypeptide(L)' 'MPVQVDVETARKVIALIDALEDSDEVQNVYSNFDMSAEVAAQIEAE' A
#
# COMPACT_ATOMS: atom_id res chain seq x y z
N MET A 1 4.52 -13.44 7.96
CA MET A 1 3.17 -13.14 8.49
C MET A 1 2.76 -11.80 7.89
N PRO A 2 1.60 -11.73 7.21
CA PRO A 2 1.09 -10.48 6.69
C PRO A 2 0.65 -9.54 7.83
N VAL A 3 0.83 -8.23 7.65
CA VAL A 3 0.50 -7.17 8.61
C VAL A 3 -0.80 -6.52 8.19
N GLN A 4 -1.84 -6.70 8.99
CA GLN A 4 -3.13 -6.05 8.75
C GLN A 4 -3.01 -4.55 8.97
N VAL A 5 -3.52 -3.76 8.02
CA VAL A 5 -3.52 -2.29 8.09
C VAL A 5 -4.93 -1.72 7.99
N ASP A 6 -5.13 -0.58 8.62
CA ASP A 6 -6.35 0.22 8.45
C ASP A 6 -6.29 1.08 7.18
N VAL A 7 -7.39 1.77 6.88
CA VAL A 7 -7.54 2.60 5.66
C VAL A 7 -6.51 3.72 5.61
N GLU A 8 -6.26 4.39 6.72
CA GLU A 8 -5.32 5.51 6.77
C GLU A 8 -3.88 5.02 6.50
N THR A 9 -3.50 3.91 7.11
CA THR A 9 -2.19 3.31 6.95
C THR A 9 -2.03 2.74 5.54
N ALA A 10 -3.04 2.05 5.02
CA ALA A 10 -3.03 1.52 3.65
C ALA A 10 -2.80 2.63 2.61
N ARG A 11 -3.45 3.79 2.74
CA ARG A 11 -3.22 4.94 1.85
C ARG A 11 -1.79 5.44 1.89
N LYS A 12 -1.22 5.57 3.09
CA LYS A 12 0.17 6.02 3.26
C LYS A 12 1.16 5.01 2.69
N VAL A 13 0.90 3.72 2.88
CA VAL A 13 1.75 2.64 2.37
C VAL A 13 1.68 2.56 0.84
N ILE A 14 0.49 2.66 0.24
CA ILE A 14 0.33 2.73 -1.22
C ILE A 14 1.10 3.94 -1.77
N ALA A 15 0.88 5.14 -1.24
CA ALA A 15 1.57 6.34 -1.71
C ALA A 15 3.10 6.26 -1.55
N LEU A 16 3.58 5.58 -0.51
CA LEU A 16 5.00 5.32 -0.32
C LEU A 16 5.54 4.34 -1.36
N ILE A 17 4.80 3.25 -1.64
CA ILE A 17 5.18 2.27 -2.67
C ILE A 17 5.24 2.95 -4.02
N ASP A 18 4.22 3.72 -4.40
CA ASP A 18 4.19 4.47 -5.66
C ASP A 18 5.41 5.40 -5.81
N ALA A 19 5.75 6.15 -4.75
CA ALA A 19 6.90 7.04 -4.76
C ALA A 19 8.25 6.30 -4.85
N LEU A 20 8.33 5.08 -4.31
CA LEU A 20 9.52 4.23 -4.43
C LEU A 20 9.62 3.61 -5.82
N GLU A 21 8.50 3.26 -6.45
CA GLU A 21 8.45 2.70 -7.81
C GLU A 21 8.77 3.74 -8.90
N ASP A 22 8.54 5.02 -8.64
CA ASP A 22 8.90 6.13 -9.55
C ASP A 22 10.42 6.43 -9.57
N SER A 23 11.20 5.81 -8.67
CA SER A 23 12.64 6.04 -8.60
C SER A 23 13.43 5.11 -9.50
N ASP A 24 14.17 5.67 -10.47
CA ASP A 24 15.03 4.92 -11.40
C ASP A 24 16.07 4.02 -10.71
N GLU A 25 16.46 4.36 -9.47
CA GLU A 25 17.44 3.63 -8.67
C GLU A 25 16.82 2.43 -7.92
N VAL A 26 15.50 2.39 -7.78
CA VAL A 26 14.78 1.33 -7.06
C VAL A 26 14.39 0.23 -8.03
N GLN A 27 14.95 -0.97 -7.81
CA GLN A 27 14.74 -2.10 -8.72
C GLN A 27 13.48 -2.91 -8.41
N ASN A 28 13.12 -3.08 -7.13
CA ASN A 28 11.96 -3.86 -6.71
C ASN A 28 11.44 -3.35 -5.36
N VAL A 29 10.12 -3.33 -5.20
CA VAL A 29 9.45 -3.02 -3.94
C VAL A 29 8.69 -4.26 -3.47
N TYR A 30 8.87 -4.61 -2.19
CA TYR A 30 8.14 -5.71 -1.56
C TYR A 30 7.54 -5.23 -0.25
N SER A 31 6.32 -5.68 0.02
CA SER A 31 5.66 -5.42 1.29
C SER A 31 4.88 -6.64 1.76
N ASN A 32 4.80 -6.80 3.08
CA ASN A 32 3.99 -7.81 3.72
C ASN A 32 2.72 -7.20 4.35
N PHE A 33 2.32 -5.99 3.98
CA PHE A 33 1.04 -5.47 4.44
C PHE A 33 -0.11 -6.20 3.74
N ASP A 34 -1.24 -6.28 4.42
CA ASP A 34 -2.47 -6.88 3.93
C ASP A 34 -3.64 -6.01 4.36
N MET A 35 -4.61 -5.83 3.47
CA MET A 35 -5.79 -5.02 3.73
C MET A 35 -7.05 -5.85 3.51
N SER A 36 -8.05 -5.64 4.36
CA SER A 36 -9.34 -6.31 4.19
C SER A 36 -10.06 -5.81 2.94
N ALA A 37 -10.98 -6.61 2.40
CA ALA A 37 -11.80 -6.20 1.26
C ALA A 37 -12.61 -4.91 1.52
N GLU A 38 -13.00 -4.67 2.78
CA GLU A 38 -13.66 -3.43 3.18
C GLU A 38 -12.73 -2.22 3.07
N VAL A 39 -11.48 -2.35 3.53
CA VAL A 39 -10.47 -1.29 3.43
C VAL A 39 -10.14 -1.00 1.96
N ALA A 40 -9.96 -2.05 1.14
CA ALA A 40 -9.72 -1.90 -0.29
C ALA A 40 -10.86 -1.15 -1.00
N ALA A 41 -12.11 -1.52 -0.72
CA ALA A 41 -13.28 -0.86 -1.29
C ALA A 41 -13.38 0.62 -0.88
N GLN A 42 -12.98 0.98 0.34
CA GLN A 42 -12.95 2.38 0.79
C GLN A 42 -11.84 3.22 0.14
N ILE A 43 -10.78 2.58 -0.39
CA ILE A 43 -9.71 3.25 -1.12
C ILE A 43 -10.12 3.44 -2.58
N GLU A 44 -10.77 2.45 -3.20
CA GLU A 44 -11.26 2.54 -4.59
C GLU A 44 -12.46 3.47 -4.78
N ALA A 45 -13.26 3.68 -3.74
CA ALA A 45 -14.45 4.54 -3.79
C ALA A 45 -14.13 6.05 -3.73
N GLU A 46 -12.86 6.43 -3.62
CA GLU A 46 -12.37 7.82 -3.68
C GLU A 46 -11.70 8.13 -5.03
#